data_AF-A0A151SXI7-F1
#
_entry.id   AF-A0A151SXI7-F1
#
_cell.length_a   1.000
_cell.length_b   1.000
_cell.length_c   1.000
_cell.angle_alpha   90.00
_cell.angle_beta   90.00
_cell.angle_gamma   90.00
#
_symmetry.space_group_name_H-M   'P 1'
#
loop_
_entity.id
_entity.type
_entity.pdbx_description
1 polymer ?
#
loop_
_entity_poly.entity_id
_entity_poly.type
_entity_poly.pdbx_seq_one_letter_code
_entity_poly.pdbx_strand_id
1 'polypeptide(L)'
;RKMGEEKRKAADAEVKKLLEAKFIREVRYTTWLANVVLVKKSNGKWRMCTDYTDLNKACPKDAYPLPCIDQLVDGASEHFIFSFLDAYSGYNQIRMHPSDKEKTEFITENANFCYRVMPFGLKNAGATYQRLMDKVFQGQICRNI
;
A
#
# COMPACT_ATOMS: atom_id res chain seq x y z
N ARG A 1 -8.55 15.53 -16.00
CA ARG A 1 -9.56 14.70 -16.73
C ARG A 1 -10.84 14.76 -15.91
N LYS A 2 -11.96 15.33 -16.42
CA LYS A 2 -13.18 15.48 -15.60
C LYS A 2 -13.70 14.10 -15.18
N MET A 3 -13.71 13.81 -13.88
CA MET A 3 -14.35 12.61 -13.38
C MET A 3 -15.86 12.77 -13.43
N GLY A 4 -16.58 11.70 -13.76
CA GLY A 4 -18.05 11.70 -13.60
C GLY A 4 -18.43 11.96 -12.14
N GLU A 5 -19.60 12.55 -11.91
CA GLU A 5 -19.98 13.07 -10.58
C GLU A 5 -19.96 11.98 -9.49
N GLU A 6 -20.38 10.76 -9.81
CA GLU A 6 -20.29 9.60 -8.89
C GLU A 6 -18.86 9.27 -8.49
N LYS A 7 -17.94 9.31 -9.47
CA LYS A 7 -16.52 9.04 -9.24
C LYS A 7 -15.90 10.12 -8.36
N ARG A 8 -16.22 11.39 -8.62
CA ARG A 8 -15.76 12.51 -7.79
C ARG A 8 -16.20 12.35 -6.33
N LYS A 9 -17.50 12.09 -6.09
CA LYS A 9 -18.02 11.84 -4.74
C LYS A 9 -17.31 10.67 -4.04
N ALA A 10 -17.02 9.60 -4.78
CA ALA A 10 -16.31 8.44 -4.25
C ALA A 10 -14.85 8.75 -3.89
N ALA A 11 -14.13 9.52 -4.73
CA ALA A 11 -12.77 9.97 -4.44
C ALA A 11 -12.74 10.89 -3.21
N ASP A 12 -13.63 11.89 -3.16
CA ASP A 12 -13.70 12.85 -2.06
C ASP A 12 -13.99 12.16 -0.72
N ALA A 13 -14.91 11.18 -0.72
CA ALA A 13 -15.21 10.38 0.46
C ALA A 13 -14.01 9.54 0.93
N GLU A 14 -13.22 9.00 0.01
CA GLU A 14 -12.04 8.21 0.35
C GLU A 14 -10.89 9.08 0.85
N VAL A 15 -10.64 10.23 0.21
CA VAL A 15 -9.66 11.22 0.67
C VAL A 15 -9.97 11.69 2.08
N LYS A 16 -11.26 11.98 2.39
CA LYS A 16 -11.69 12.37 3.72
C LYS A 16 -11.31 11.31 4.78
N LYS A 17 -11.59 10.03 4.52
CA LYS A 17 -11.19 8.94 5.43
C LYS A 17 -9.68 8.86 5.62
N LEU A 18 -8.90 9.01 4.54
CA LEU A 18 -7.44 8.97 4.61
C LEU A 18 -6.87 10.15 5.41
N LEU A 19 -7.50 11.32 5.33
CA LEU A 19 -7.15 12.50 6.15
C LEU A 19 -7.49 12.27 7.63
N GLU A 20 -8.68 11.77 7.93
CA GLU A 20 -9.12 11.44 9.29
C GLU A 20 -8.18 10.40 9.95
N ALA A 21 -7.74 9.39 9.20
CA ALA A 21 -6.76 8.40 9.63
C ALA A 21 -5.32 8.94 9.69
N LYS A 22 -5.07 10.19 9.28
CA LYS A 22 -3.74 10.81 9.16
C LYS A 22 -2.78 10.03 8.26
N PHE A 23 -3.31 9.28 7.29
CA PHE A 23 -2.51 8.54 6.31
C PHE A 23 -1.97 9.41 5.20
N ILE A 24 -2.64 10.52 4.90
CA ILE A 24 -2.22 11.50 3.91
C ILE A 24 -2.10 12.90 4.51
N ARG A 25 -1.45 13.81 3.78
CA ARG A 25 -1.43 15.26 4.06
C ARG A 25 -1.58 16.03 2.77
N GLU A 26 -2.14 17.22 2.87
CA GLU A 26 -2.17 18.17 1.75
C GLU A 26 -0.75 18.70 1.47
N VAL A 27 -0.45 18.91 0.19
CA VAL A 27 0.81 19.47 -0.30
C VAL A 27 0.53 20.55 -1.34
N ARG A 28 1.34 21.62 -1.33
CA ARG A 28 1.14 22.77 -2.22
C ARG A 28 2.06 22.76 -3.42
N TYR A 29 3.31 22.35 -3.22
CA TYR A 29 4.34 22.28 -4.26
C TYR A 29 4.69 20.82 -4.47
N THR A 30 4.48 20.33 -5.68
CA THR A 30 4.66 18.91 -6.01
C THR A 30 5.81 18.73 -6.98
N THR A 31 6.61 17.70 -6.77
CA THR A 31 7.69 17.31 -7.70
C THR A 31 7.33 16.07 -8.49
N TRP A 32 6.56 15.18 -7.87
CA TRP A 32 5.95 14.02 -8.51
C TRP A 32 4.43 14.23 -8.48
N LEU A 33 3.72 13.71 -9.48
CA LEU A 33 2.27 13.81 -9.46
C LEU A 33 1.62 12.59 -10.11
N ALA A 34 1.08 11.72 -9.28
CA ALA A 34 0.32 10.56 -9.72
C ALA A 34 -1.16 10.88 -9.89
N ASN A 35 -1.80 10.25 -10.88
CA ASN A 35 -3.24 10.38 -11.07
C ASN A 35 -3.99 9.37 -10.18
N VAL A 36 -5.18 9.77 -9.73
CA VAL A 36 -6.12 8.86 -9.08
C VAL A 36 -7.02 8.20 -10.12
N VAL A 37 -7.16 6.88 -10.01
CA VAL A 37 -8.04 6.04 -10.82
C VAL A 37 -9.07 5.38 -9.92
N LEU A 38 -10.33 5.41 -10.32
CA LEU A 38 -11.42 4.75 -9.61
C LEU A 38 -11.86 3.50 -10.34
N VAL A 39 -11.82 2.38 -9.62
CA VAL A 39 -12.19 1.05 -10.10
C VAL A 39 -13.40 0.56 -9.32
N LYS A 40 -14.41 0.03 -10.02
CA LYS A 40 -15.59 -0.56 -9.38
C LYS A 40 -15.28 -2.00 -8.99
N LYS A 41 -15.46 -2.34 -7.72
CA LYS A 41 -15.36 -3.72 -7.23
C LYS A 41 -16.60 -4.52 -7.67
N SER A 42 -16.50 -5.85 -7.65
CA SER A 42 -17.63 -6.76 -7.92
C SER A 42 -18.82 -6.53 -7.00
N ASN A 43 -18.58 -6.09 -5.75
CA ASN A 43 -19.62 -5.69 -4.80
C ASN A 43 -20.24 -4.30 -5.05
N GLY A 44 -19.95 -3.68 -6.20
CA GLY A 44 -20.49 -2.37 -6.60
C GLY A 44 -19.80 -1.17 -5.96
N LYS A 45 -18.94 -1.34 -4.94
CA LYS A 45 -18.23 -0.23 -4.29
C LYS A 45 -17.08 0.29 -5.15
N TRP A 46 -16.88 1.61 -5.15
CA TRP A 46 -15.71 2.23 -5.76
C TRP A 46 -14.46 2.02 -4.90
N ARG A 47 -13.32 1.77 -5.54
CA ARG A 47 -11.99 1.74 -4.93
C ARG A 47 -11.12 2.80 -5.58
N MET A 48 -10.56 3.67 -4.75
CA MET A 48 -9.55 4.64 -5.16
C MET A 48 -8.19 3.94 -5.27
N CYS A 49 -7.55 4.07 -6.42
CA CYS A 49 -6.19 3.59 -6.68
C CYS A 49 -5.35 4.78 -7.17
N THR A 50 -4.12 4.89 -6.69
CA THR A 50 -3.18 5.88 -7.21
C THR A 50 -2.30 5.21 -8.26
N ASP A 51 -2.21 5.81 -9.44
CA ASP A 51 -1.41 5.27 -10.54
C ASP A 51 0.05 5.69 -10.40
N TYR A 52 0.84 4.84 -9.73
CA TYR A 52 2.27 5.01 -9.54
C TYR A 52 3.11 4.43 -10.68
N THR A 53 2.56 4.22 -11.88
CA THR A 53 3.27 3.56 -12.99
C THR A 53 4.62 4.23 -13.28
N ASP A 54 4.66 5.56 -13.42
CA ASP A 54 5.91 6.25 -13.77
C ASP A 54 6.88 6.37 -12.58
N LEU A 55 6.36 6.56 -11.37
CA LEU A 55 7.17 6.48 -10.15
C LEU A 55 7.83 5.10 -10.01
N ASN A 56 7.10 4.03 -10.28
CA ASN A 56 7.59 2.65 -10.22
C ASN A 56 8.63 2.34 -11.32
N LYS A 57 8.55 3.00 -12.47
CA LYS A 57 9.59 2.89 -13.51
C LYS A 57 10.90 3.55 -13.07
N ALA A 58 10.81 4.74 -12.48
CA ALA A 58 11.97 5.48 -11.97
C ALA A 58 12.58 4.84 -10.71
N CYS A 59 11.79 4.08 -9.95
CA CYS A 59 12.24 3.47 -8.71
C CYS A 59 13.10 2.20 -8.97
N PRO A 60 14.31 2.13 -8.39
CA PRO A 60 15.10 0.91 -8.42
C PRO A 60 14.34 -0.22 -7.69
N LYS A 61 14.40 -1.43 -8.24
CA LYS A 61 13.69 -2.58 -7.68
C LYS A 61 14.45 -3.09 -6.45
N ASP A 62 13.75 -3.26 -5.33
CA ASP A 62 14.26 -4.02 -4.19
C ASP A 62 14.14 -5.52 -4.52
N ALA A 63 15.28 -6.22 -4.55
CA ALA A 63 15.37 -7.65 -4.84
C ALA A 63 15.34 -8.50 -3.55
N TYR A 64 14.77 -7.98 -2.46
CA TYR A 64 14.61 -8.74 -1.23
C TYR A 64 13.96 -10.10 -1.50
N PRO A 65 14.54 -11.21 -1.00
CA PRO A 65 14.04 -12.54 -1.28
C PRO A 65 12.66 -12.70 -0.67
N LEU A 66 11.70 -13.11 -1.49
CA LEU A 66 10.43 -13.62 -0.99
C LEU A 66 10.62 -15.11 -0.67
N PRO A 67 10.03 -15.61 0.43
CA PRO A 67 10.11 -17.03 0.76
C PRO A 67 9.54 -17.88 -0.38
N CYS A 68 10.17 -19.03 -0.63
CA CYS A 68 9.69 -19.98 -1.63
C CYS A 68 8.35 -20.56 -1.15
N ILE A 69 7.32 -20.53 -2.01
CA ILE A 69 5.98 -21.03 -1.67
C ILE A 69 6.04 -22.51 -1.29
N ASP A 70 6.79 -23.32 -2.04
CA ASP A 70 6.91 -24.76 -1.76
C ASP A 70 7.52 -25.01 -0.38
N GLN A 71 8.56 -24.27 -0.01
CA GLN A 71 9.17 -24.38 1.33
C GLN A 71 8.21 -23.99 2.45
N LEU A 72 7.36 -22.98 2.22
CA LEU A 72 6.34 -22.59 3.20
C LEU A 72 5.25 -23.66 3.34
N VAL A 73 4.84 -24.28 2.23
CA VAL A 73 3.82 -25.34 2.24
C VAL A 73 4.36 -26.61 2.89
N ASP A 74 5.57 -27.03 2.53
CA ASP A 74 6.21 -28.21 3.10
C ASP A 74 6.38 -28.05 4.62
N GLY A 75 6.90 -26.90 5.06
CA GLY A 75 7.08 -26.60 6.49
C GLY A 75 5.77 -26.49 7.29
N ALA A 76 4.64 -26.29 6.62
CA ALA A 76 3.31 -26.24 7.23
C ALA A 76 2.60 -27.60 7.17
N SER A 77 2.94 -28.46 6.22
CA SER A 77 2.23 -29.72 5.93
C SER A 77 2.24 -30.74 7.07
N GLU A 78 3.22 -30.64 7.98
CA GLU A 78 3.38 -31.54 9.12
C GLU A 78 2.52 -31.15 10.34
N HIS A 79 1.75 -30.07 10.25
CA HIS A 79 0.96 -29.54 11.37
C HIS A 79 -0.54 -29.77 11.20
N PHE A 80 -1.21 -30.17 12.28
CA PHE A 80 -2.65 -30.45 12.28
C PHE A 80 -3.53 -29.22 12.52
N ILE A 81 -2.98 -28.13 13.06
CA ILE A 81 -3.72 -26.92 13.43
C ILE A 81 -3.05 -25.71 12.81
N PHE A 82 -3.83 -24.90 12.10
CA PHE A 82 -3.40 -23.64 11.51
C PHE A 82 -4.18 -22.48 12.11
N SER A 83 -3.47 -21.38 12.36
CA SER A 83 -4.07 -20.09 12.73
C SER A 83 -3.69 -19.06 11.66
N PHE A 84 -4.70 -18.39 11.11
CA PHE A 84 -4.52 -17.35 10.10
C PHE A 84 -4.71 -15.98 10.76
N LEU A 85 -3.70 -15.11 10.61
CA LEU A 85 -3.72 -13.75 11.11
C LEU A 85 -3.75 -12.78 9.93
N ASP A 86 -4.76 -11.91 9.88
CA ASP A 86 -4.81 -10.82 8.93
C ASP A 86 -4.27 -9.53 9.56
N ALA A 87 -3.21 -8.98 8.96
CA ALA A 87 -2.70 -7.69 9.34
C ALA A 87 -3.55 -6.59 8.67
N TYR A 88 -4.62 -6.18 9.35
CA TYR A 88 -5.56 -5.19 8.85
C TYR A 88 -4.85 -3.94 8.33
N SER A 89 -5.06 -3.60 7.05
CA SER A 89 -4.39 -2.46 6.39
C SER A 89 -2.86 -2.48 6.54
N GLY A 90 -2.24 -3.66 6.50
CA GLY A 90 -0.83 -3.88 6.88
C GLY A 90 0.17 -2.90 6.26
N TYR A 91 0.03 -2.56 4.97
CA TYR A 91 0.91 -1.55 4.35
C TYR A 91 0.74 -0.16 4.97
N ASN A 92 -0.49 0.26 5.28
CA ASN A 92 -0.76 1.56 5.89
C ASN A 92 -0.25 1.66 7.34
N GLN A 93 0.20 0.56 7.95
CA GLN A 93 0.89 0.59 9.25
C GLN A 93 2.37 0.96 9.11
N ILE A 94 2.96 0.80 7.92
CA ILE A 94 4.36 1.13 7.63
C ILE A 94 4.47 2.62 7.32
N ARG A 95 5.27 3.35 8.09
CA ARG A 95 5.53 4.77 7.84
C ARG A 95 6.43 4.93 6.61
N MET A 96 6.09 5.90 5.75
CA MET A 96 6.96 6.30 4.66
C MET A 96 8.22 6.99 5.21
N HIS A 97 9.37 6.72 4.58
CA HIS A 97 10.59 7.45 4.85
C HIS A 97 10.38 8.95 4.56
N PRO A 98 10.85 9.89 5.41
CA PRO A 98 10.57 11.32 5.26
C PRO A 98 10.86 11.88 3.87
N SER A 99 11.99 11.48 3.24
CA SER A 99 12.39 11.94 1.90
C SER A 99 11.55 11.37 0.75
N ASP A 100 10.77 10.31 0.99
CA ASP A 100 10.02 9.61 -0.05
C ASP A 100 8.52 9.92 0.01
N LYS A 101 8.05 10.58 1.07
CA LYS A 101 6.64 11.00 1.21
C LYS A 101 6.19 11.85 0.02
N GLU A 102 7.01 12.82 -0.37
CA GLU A 102 6.71 13.74 -1.49
C GLU A 102 6.80 13.05 -2.86
N LYS A 103 7.40 11.87 -2.95
CA LYS A 103 7.36 11.07 -4.19
C LYS A 103 6.01 10.37 -4.36
N THR A 104 5.26 10.19 -3.28
CA THR A 104 3.92 9.56 -3.26
C THR A 104 2.78 10.57 -3.39
N GLU A 105 3.05 11.66 -4.09
CA GLU A 105 2.09 12.72 -4.35
C GLU A 105 1.06 12.30 -5.39
N PHE A 106 -0.20 12.62 -5.13
CA PHE A 106 -1.31 12.38 -6.04
C PHE A 106 -2.25 13.57 -6.11
N ILE A 107 -2.87 13.74 -7.29
CA ILE A 107 -3.81 14.82 -7.56
C ILE A 107 -5.25 14.34 -7.45
N THR A 108 -6.09 15.18 -6.84
CA THR A 108 -7.55 15.10 -6.91
C THR A 108 -8.11 16.37 -7.54
N GLU A 109 -9.42 16.44 -7.77
CA GLU A 109 -10.03 17.65 -8.32
C GLU A 109 -9.96 18.85 -7.35
N ASN A 110 -9.80 18.60 -6.05
CA ASN A 110 -9.82 19.64 -5.03
C ASN A 110 -8.40 20.10 -4.60
N ALA A 111 -7.49 19.15 -4.39
CA ALA A 111 -6.14 19.43 -3.90
C ALA A 111 -5.16 18.29 -4.22
N ASN A 112 -3.88 18.57 -3.94
CA ASN A 112 -2.80 17.59 -4.02
C ASN A 112 -2.50 17.04 -2.63
N PHE A 113 -2.25 15.73 -2.56
CA PHE A 113 -1.96 15.05 -1.31
C PHE A 113 -0.74 14.17 -1.46
N CYS A 114 -0.03 13.92 -0.37
CA CYS A 114 1.03 12.92 -0.31
C CYS A 114 0.77 11.94 0.83
N TYR A 115 1.25 10.71 0.69
CA TYR A 115 1.10 9.70 1.73
C TYR A 115 2.18 9.83 2.84
N ARG A 116 1.75 9.64 4.09
CA ARG A 116 2.61 9.53 5.28
C ARG A 116 2.95 8.09 5.63
N VAL A 117 2.10 7.16 5.21
CA VAL A 117 2.22 5.71 5.38
C VAL A 117 2.25 5.04 4.01
N MET A 118 2.74 3.81 3.91
CA MET A 118 2.97 3.17 2.62
C MET A 118 1.65 2.95 1.86
N PRO A 119 1.45 3.60 0.69
CA PRO A 119 0.26 3.37 -0.12
C PRO A 119 0.36 2.08 -0.91
N PHE A 120 -0.80 1.58 -1.33
CA PHE A 120 -0.87 0.53 -2.34
C PHE A 120 -0.34 1.02 -3.69
N GLY A 121 0.19 0.09 -4.49
CA GLY A 121 0.63 0.34 -5.86
C GLY A 121 2.11 0.73 -5.99
N LEU A 122 2.87 0.83 -4.89
CA LEU A 122 4.32 1.00 -4.97
C LEU A 122 5.04 -0.32 -5.27
N LYS A 123 6.03 -0.28 -6.16
CA LYS A 123 6.82 -1.42 -6.63
C LYS A 123 7.45 -2.24 -5.49
N ASN A 124 8.00 -1.56 -4.48
CA ASN A 124 8.78 -2.17 -3.41
C ASN A 124 7.98 -2.38 -2.12
N ALA A 125 6.65 -2.19 -2.14
CA ALA A 125 5.81 -2.34 -0.95
C ALA A 125 5.88 -3.76 -0.38
N GLY A 126 5.77 -4.78 -1.24
CA GLY A 126 5.84 -6.19 -0.85
C GLY A 126 7.19 -6.55 -0.22
N ALA A 127 8.30 -6.13 -0.84
CA ALA A 127 9.65 -6.36 -0.32
C ALA A 127 9.85 -5.71 1.07
N THR A 128 9.37 -4.48 1.23
CA THR A 128 9.45 -3.78 2.52
C THR A 128 8.64 -4.51 3.60
N TYR A 129 7.45 -4.98 3.25
CA TYR A 129 6.57 -5.70 4.16
C TYR A 129 7.15 -7.07 4.54
N GLN A 130 7.68 -7.83 3.58
CA GLN A 130 8.33 -9.11 3.87
C GLN A 130 9.52 -8.91 4.81
N ARG A 131 10.38 -7.92 4.54
CA ARG A 131 11.53 -7.60 5.40
C ARG A 131 11.10 -7.20 6.81
N LEU A 132 9.95 -6.53 6.96
CA LEU A 132 9.39 -6.22 8.27
C LEU A 132 8.93 -7.50 8.98
N MET A 133 8.19 -8.38 8.30
CA MET A 133 7.70 -9.63 8.88
C MET A 133 8.84 -10.56 9.29
N ASP A 134 9.88 -10.68 8.47
CA ASP A 134 11.05 -11.49 8.79
C ASP A 134 11.75 -10.99 10.05
N LYS A 135 11.80 -9.67 10.26
CA LYS A 135 12.37 -9.07 11.48
C LYS A 135 11.49 -9.29 12.70
N VAL A 136 10.17 -9.08 12.57
CA VAL A 136 9.22 -9.25 13.68
C VAL A 136 9.17 -10.69 14.15
N PHE A 137 9.15 -11.65 13.20
CA PHE A 137 9.06 -13.08 13.48
C PHE A 137 10.41 -13.80 13.47
N GLN A 138 11.54 -13.09 13.46
CA GLN A 138 12.88 -13.70 13.37
C GLN A 138 13.10 -14.82 14.39
N GLY A 139 12.55 -14.67 15.61
CA GLY A 139 12.65 -15.67 16.67
C GLY A 139 11.63 -16.81 16.61
N GLN A 140 10.65 -16.74 15.70
CA GLN A 140 9.53 -17.67 15.54
C GLN A 140 9.52 -18.36 14.17
N ILE A 141 10.27 -17.86 13.18
CA ILE A 141 10.43 -18.52 11.89
C ILE A 141 11.02 -19.92 12.12
N CYS A 142 10.37 -20.93 11.53
CA CYS A 142 10.70 -22.35 11.69
C CYS A 142 10.59 -22.88 13.13
N ARG A 143 9.84 -22.20 14.00
CA ARG A 143 9.55 -22.67 15.36
C ARG A 143 8.05 -22.79 15.57
N ASN A 144 7.66 -23.82 16.33
CA ASN A 144 6.31 -23.97 16.81
C ASN A 144 6.20 -23.26 18.16
N ILE A 145 5.00 -22.72 18.45
CA ILE A 145 4.64 -22.24 19.79
C ILE A 145 4.47 -23.43 20.72
#